data_AF-A0A4R3Z5A0-F1
#
_entry.id   AF-A0A4R3Z5A0-F1
#
_cell.length_a   1.000
_cell.length_b   1.000
_cell.length_c   1.000
_cell.angle_alpha   90.00
_cell.angle_beta   90.00
_cell.angle_gamma   90.00
#
_symmetry.space_group_name_H-M   'P 1'
#
loop_
_entity.id
_entity.type
_entity.pdbx_description
1 polymer ?
#
loop_
_entity_poly.entity_id
_entity_poly.type
_entity_poly.pdbx_seq_one_letter_code
_entity_poly.pdbx_strand_id
1 'polypeptide(L)'
;MRKEELDIFIKQAVEGDKIALEKVLMEVNDFVFNLSLRMLGNISDAQDATQDILMKIMMKLSTFQNQSHFHTWVYRLASHYLIDYKKSMFAKHPLNFEFYANDIQAGYIDSPEELIGLNKEVLAKELKLSCTNVMLQCLDPMSRCVFILGTMFKINSQLASEILDISAQNYRQILSRSRKKMRQFLSEYCGLSGSGCCQCERRLCYAMKQHRLDPSHLEYLTLQQLDESLLEEYLETMERFDDEMNVFEQLPQYQSQTDIKEFIFHIVHSAHMKKMMEKEF
;
A
#
# COMPACT_ATOMS: atom_id res chain seq x y z
N MET A 1 -16.15 0.72 -11.01
CA MET A 1 -17.38 0.18 -11.66
C MET A 1 -18.59 0.41 -10.76
N ARG A 2 -19.81 0.58 -11.30
CA ARG A 2 -21.01 0.75 -10.44
C ARG A 2 -21.28 -0.53 -9.65
N LYS A 3 -21.78 -0.39 -8.41
CA LYS A 3 -22.06 -1.52 -7.52
C LYS A 3 -22.91 -2.62 -8.16
N GLU A 4 -24.00 -2.27 -8.81
CA GLU A 4 -24.93 -3.23 -9.42
C GLU A 4 -24.26 -4.07 -10.53
N GLU A 5 -23.38 -3.44 -11.31
CA GLU A 5 -22.62 -4.10 -12.38
C GLU A 5 -21.57 -5.05 -11.79
N LEU A 6 -20.87 -4.63 -10.74
CA LEU A 6 -19.93 -5.47 -10.00
C LEU A 6 -20.61 -6.70 -9.39
N ASP A 7 -21.78 -6.53 -8.78
CA ASP A 7 -22.54 -7.64 -8.17
C ASP A 7 -22.96 -8.69 -9.22
N ILE A 8 -23.28 -8.27 -10.45
CA ILE A 8 -23.56 -9.18 -11.58
C ILE A 8 -22.31 -9.98 -11.95
N PHE A 9 -21.16 -9.32 -12.13
CA PHE A 9 -19.92 -10.03 -12.46
C PHE A 9 -19.48 -10.96 -11.32
N ILE A 10 -19.66 -10.58 -10.06
CA ILE A 10 -19.38 -11.47 -8.93
C ILE A 10 -20.23 -12.75 -9.02
N LYS A 11 -21.54 -12.61 -9.28
CA LYS A 11 -22.43 -13.78 -9.42
C LYS A 11 -21.98 -14.70 -10.55
N GLN A 12 -21.70 -14.15 -11.72
CA GLN A 12 -21.23 -14.90 -12.89
C GLN A 12 -19.88 -15.58 -12.61
N ALA A 13 -18.96 -14.88 -11.94
CA ALA A 13 -17.66 -15.43 -11.57
C ALA A 13 -17.78 -16.63 -10.63
N VAL A 14 -18.69 -16.57 -9.65
CA VAL A 14 -19.00 -17.70 -8.75
C VAL A 14 -19.61 -18.88 -9.51
N GLU A 15 -20.39 -18.61 -10.56
CA GLU A 15 -20.94 -19.63 -11.48
C GLU A 15 -19.89 -20.19 -12.47
N GLY A 16 -18.64 -19.70 -12.42
CA GLY A 16 -17.52 -20.20 -13.22
C GLY A 16 -17.18 -19.38 -14.47
N ASP A 17 -17.79 -18.21 -14.66
CA ASP A 17 -17.45 -17.31 -15.77
C ASP A 17 -16.07 -16.66 -15.55
N LYS A 18 -15.11 -17.04 -16.40
CA LYS A 18 -13.73 -16.56 -16.34
C LYS A 18 -13.59 -15.08 -16.70
N ILE A 19 -14.41 -14.57 -17.60
CA ILE A 19 -14.38 -13.16 -18.01
C ILE A 19 -14.94 -12.31 -16.87
N ALA A 20 -16.02 -12.77 -16.24
CA ALA A 20 -16.57 -12.10 -15.06
C ALA A 20 -15.56 -12.09 -13.90
N LEU A 21 -14.87 -13.21 -13.66
CA LEU A 21 -13.81 -13.27 -12.65
C LEU A 21 -12.67 -12.29 -12.94
N GLU A 22 -12.23 -12.21 -14.21
CA GLU A 22 -11.23 -11.24 -14.64
C GLU A 22 -11.67 -9.80 -14.32
N LYS A 23 -12.93 -9.44 -14.63
CA LYS A 23 -13.48 -8.11 -14.33
C LYS A 23 -13.51 -7.82 -12.82
N VAL A 24 -13.91 -8.80 -12.02
CA VAL A 24 -13.94 -8.66 -10.54
C VAL A 24 -12.53 -8.47 -9.98
N LEU A 25 -11.55 -9.24 -10.44
CA LEU A 25 -10.16 -9.12 -9.98
C LEU A 25 -9.50 -7.83 -10.47
N MET A 26 -9.78 -7.39 -11.70
CA MET A 26 -9.31 -6.11 -12.23
C MET A 26 -9.81 -4.93 -11.41
N GLU A 27 -11.08 -4.93 -11.00
CA GLU A 27 -11.67 -3.86 -10.19
C GLU A 27 -10.90 -3.62 -8.87
N VAL A 28 -10.29 -4.67 -8.33
CA VAL A 28 -9.64 -4.62 -7.01
C VAL A 28 -8.11 -4.62 -7.05
N ASN A 29 -7.53 -4.91 -8.20
CA ASN A 29 -6.09 -5.08 -8.39
C ASN A 29 -5.28 -3.87 -7.94
N ASP A 30 -5.64 -2.68 -8.44
CA ASP A 30 -4.87 -1.46 -8.20
C ASP A 30 -4.94 -1.03 -6.73
N PHE A 31 -6.11 -1.08 -6.10
CA PHE A 31 -6.19 -0.70 -4.69
C PHE A 31 -5.47 -1.72 -3.78
N VAL A 32 -5.55 -3.02 -4.09
CA VAL A 32 -4.84 -4.06 -3.33
C VAL A 32 -3.34 -3.84 -3.44
N PHE A 33 -2.85 -3.48 -4.63
CA PHE A 33 -1.44 -3.13 -4.84
C PHE A 33 -1.03 -1.92 -4.02
N ASN A 34 -1.80 -0.83 -4.06
CA ASN A 34 -1.46 0.37 -3.29
C ASN A 34 -1.49 0.13 -1.78
N LEU A 35 -2.48 -0.61 -1.27
CA LEU A 35 -2.52 -0.98 0.15
C LEU A 35 -1.30 -1.82 0.53
N SER A 36 -0.94 -2.80 -0.32
CA SER A 36 0.25 -3.64 -0.12
C SER A 36 1.53 -2.82 -0.14
N LEU A 37 1.66 -1.86 -1.06
CA LEU A 37 2.82 -0.97 -1.16
C LEU A 37 3.00 -0.13 0.11
N ARG A 38 1.93 0.46 0.64
CA ARG A 38 2.00 1.23 1.89
C ARG A 38 2.30 0.34 3.09
N MET A 39 1.73 -0.86 3.13
CA MET A 39 1.93 -1.81 4.22
C MET A 39 3.35 -2.38 4.25
N LEU A 40 3.96 -2.63 3.09
CA LEU A 40 5.21 -3.38 2.99
C LEU A 40 6.44 -2.52 2.65
N GLY A 41 6.26 -1.32 2.10
CA GLY A 41 7.32 -0.34 1.89
C GLY A 41 8.26 -0.64 0.70
N ASN A 42 8.08 -1.75 0.01
CA ASN A 42 8.84 -2.17 -1.18
C ASN A 42 7.88 -2.64 -2.28
N ILE A 43 8.15 -2.26 -3.53
CA ILE A 43 7.33 -2.60 -4.70
C ILE A 43 7.30 -4.10 -4.96
N SER A 44 8.43 -4.79 -4.88
CA SER A 44 8.50 -6.24 -5.13
C SER A 44 7.66 -7.04 -4.11
N ASP A 45 7.82 -6.74 -2.82
CA ASP A 45 7.00 -7.35 -1.77
C ASP A 45 5.50 -7.03 -1.96
N ALA A 46 5.18 -5.82 -2.43
CA ALA A 46 3.80 -5.40 -2.70
C ALA A 46 3.17 -6.16 -3.87
N GLN A 47 3.93 -6.43 -4.93
CA GLN A 47 3.48 -7.24 -6.07
C GLN A 47 3.18 -8.68 -5.66
N ASP A 48 4.11 -9.30 -4.93
CA ASP A 48 3.95 -10.65 -4.41
C ASP A 48 2.71 -10.76 -3.50
N ALA A 49 2.57 -9.81 -2.57
CA ALA A 49 1.41 -9.76 -1.68
C ALA A 49 0.10 -9.52 -2.44
N THR A 50 0.11 -8.70 -3.49
CA THR A 50 -1.07 -8.45 -4.34
C THR A 50 -1.54 -9.74 -5.00
N GLN A 51 -0.63 -10.49 -5.62
CA GLN A 51 -0.96 -11.77 -6.24
C GLN A 51 -1.49 -12.77 -5.20
N ASP A 52 -0.85 -12.87 -4.04
CA ASP A 52 -1.30 -13.73 -2.94
C ASP A 52 -2.72 -13.35 -2.45
N ILE A 53 -3.03 -12.06 -2.36
CA ILE A 53 -4.36 -11.56 -1.97
C ILE A 53 -5.38 -11.84 -3.07
N LEU A 54 -5.08 -11.55 -4.35
CA LEU A 54 -5.98 -11.82 -5.47
C LEU A 54 -6.32 -13.31 -5.57
N MET A 55 -5.35 -14.20 -5.32
CA MET A 55 -5.60 -15.65 -5.21
C MET A 55 -6.61 -15.95 -4.09
N LYS A 56 -6.43 -15.34 -2.91
CA LYS A 56 -7.36 -15.53 -1.79
C LYS A 56 -8.76 -14.98 -2.09
N ILE A 57 -8.86 -13.85 -2.79
CA ILE A 57 -10.13 -13.27 -3.25
C ILE A 57 -10.84 -14.28 -4.14
N MET A 58 -10.15 -14.77 -5.18
CA MET A 58 -10.70 -15.76 -6.10
C MET A 58 -11.17 -17.02 -5.37
N MET A 59 -10.36 -17.59 -4.47
CA MET A 59 -10.70 -18.80 -3.71
C MET A 59 -11.87 -18.62 -2.74
N LYS A 60 -12.07 -17.39 -2.23
CA LYS A 60 -13.11 -17.09 -1.24
C LYS A 60 -14.30 -16.35 -1.84
N LEU A 61 -14.33 -16.09 -3.14
CA LEU A 61 -15.34 -15.25 -3.77
C LEU A 61 -16.75 -15.78 -3.52
N SER A 62 -16.95 -17.09 -3.53
CA SER A 62 -18.23 -17.76 -3.23
C SER A 62 -18.72 -17.53 -1.79
N THR A 63 -17.85 -17.12 -0.87
CA THR A 63 -18.22 -16.81 0.53
C THR A 63 -18.70 -15.37 0.71
N PHE A 64 -18.58 -14.52 -0.30
CA PHE A 64 -19.09 -13.16 -0.27
C PHE A 64 -20.62 -13.17 -0.41
N GLN A 65 -21.33 -12.88 0.69
CA GLN A 65 -22.80 -12.95 0.77
C GLN A 65 -23.51 -11.60 0.52
N ASN A 66 -22.82 -10.62 -0.09
CA ASN A 66 -23.34 -9.25 -0.33
C ASN A 66 -23.91 -8.55 0.93
N GLN A 67 -23.39 -8.90 2.12
CA GLN A 67 -23.75 -8.25 3.39
C GLN A 67 -23.00 -6.93 3.64
N SER A 68 -21.97 -6.68 2.85
CA SER A 68 -21.18 -5.44 2.82
C SER A 68 -20.82 -5.11 1.37
N HIS A 69 -20.27 -3.92 1.12
CA HIS A 69 -19.68 -3.64 -0.19
C HIS A 69 -18.52 -4.60 -0.47
N PHE A 70 -18.36 -5.01 -1.73
CA PHE A 70 -17.28 -5.91 -2.15
C PHE A 70 -15.90 -5.39 -1.74
N HIS A 71 -15.65 -4.08 -1.96
CA HIS A 71 -14.44 -3.40 -1.52
C HIS A 71 -14.17 -3.57 -0.02
N THR A 72 -15.19 -3.45 0.84
CA THR A 72 -15.06 -3.68 2.29
C THR A 72 -14.61 -5.11 2.60
N TRP A 73 -15.20 -6.09 1.93
CA TRP A 73 -14.85 -7.50 2.11
C TRP A 73 -13.40 -7.78 1.67
N VAL A 74 -12.96 -7.18 0.56
CA VAL A 74 -11.57 -7.28 0.11
C VAL A 74 -10.61 -6.54 1.05
N TYR A 75 -10.95 -5.33 1.53
CA TYR A 75 -10.14 -4.63 2.54
C TYR A 75 -9.91 -5.49 3.77
N ARG A 76 -10.94 -6.18 4.26
CA ARG A 76 -10.81 -7.11 5.40
C ARG A 76 -9.80 -8.22 5.09
N LEU A 77 -9.93 -8.87 3.93
CA LEU A 77 -9.04 -9.96 3.53
C LEU A 77 -7.59 -9.48 3.35
N ALA A 78 -7.40 -8.36 2.65
CA ALA A 78 -6.10 -7.77 2.36
C ALA A 78 -5.42 -7.25 3.64
N SER A 79 -6.13 -6.52 4.48
CA SER A 79 -5.59 -5.95 5.72
C SER A 79 -5.11 -7.05 6.67
N HIS A 80 -5.92 -8.09 6.89
CA HIS A 80 -5.49 -9.23 7.71
C HIS A 80 -4.28 -9.95 7.10
N TYR A 81 -4.27 -10.16 5.78
CA TYR A 81 -3.13 -10.77 5.12
C TYR A 81 -1.83 -9.96 5.31
N LEU A 82 -1.92 -8.64 5.15
CA LEU A 82 -0.76 -7.74 5.21
C LEU A 82 -0.25 -7.52 6.63
N ILE A 83 -1.13 -7.51 7.64
CA ILE A 83 -0.75 -7.46 9.06
C ILE A 83 0.09 -8.71 9.44
N ASP A 84 -0.29 -9.86 8.89
CA ASP A 84 0.38 -11.14 9.16
C ASP A 84 1.53 -11.45 8.19
N TYR A 85 1.84 -10.56 7.24
CA TYR A 85 2.87 -10.80 6.23
C TYR A 85 4.27 -10.86 6.84
N LYS A 86 4.91 -12.04 6.79
CA LYS A 86 6.25 -12.28 7.37
C LYS A 86 7.39 -12.39 6.34
N LYS A 87 7.08 -12.34 5.04
CA LYS A 87 8.10 -12.53 3.99
C LYS A 87 9.00 -11.29 3.83
N SER A 88 8.45 -10.09 4.10
CA SER A 88 9.13 -8.82 3.86
C SER A 88 10.40 -8.66 4.69
N MET A 89 11.33 -7.86 4.17
CA MET A 89 12.56 -7.51 4.89
C MET A 89 12.24 -6.84 6.24
N PHE A 90 11.25 -5.94 6.29
CA PHE A 90 10.87 -5.25 7.53
C PHE A 90 10.20 -6.15 8.57
N ALA A 91 9.65 -7.29 8.18
CA ALA A 91 9.18 -8.28 9.16
C ALA A 91 10.35 -9.03 9.83
N LYS A 92 11.46 -9.23 9.10
CA LYS A 92 12.69 -9.89 9.58
C LYS A 92 13.60 -8.91 10.34
N HIS A 93 13.61 -7.65 9.89
CA HIS A 93 14.41 -6.56 10.45
C HIS A 93 13.51 -5.35 10.71
N PRO A 94 12.78 -5.33 11.86
CA PRO A 94 11.83 -4.28 12.16
C PRO A 94 12.50 -2.91 12.26
N LEU A 95 11.90 -1.94 11.58
CA LEU A 95 12.28 -0.54 11.65
C LEU A 95 11.55 0.14 12.82
N ASN A 96 12.18 1.14 13.43
CA ASN A 96 11.53 1.99 14.42
C ASN A 96 11.98 3.45 14.24
N PHE A 97 11.28 4.36 14.90
CA PHE A 97 11.54 5.80 14.75
C PHE A 97 12.94 6.21 15.23
N GLU A 98 13.49 5.58 16.27
CA GLU A 98 14.83 5.91 16.76
C GLU A 98 15.91 5.52 15.74
N PHE A 99 15.81 4.32 15.17
CA PHE A 99 16.69 3.88 14.08
C PHE A 99 16.59 4.82 12.88
N TYR A 100 15.37 5.21 12.49
CA TYR A 100 15.16 6.11 11.35
C TYR A 100 15.70 7.53 11.62
N ALA A 101 15.59 8.03 12.86
CA ALA A 101 16.17 9.31 13.27
C ALA A 101 17.69 9.28 13.13
N ASN A 102 18.34 8.23 13.64
CA ASN A 102 19.79 8.06 13.55
C ASN A 102 20.25 8.00 12.08
N ASP A 103 19.49 7.34 11.21
CA ASP A 103 19.76 7.31 9.77
C ASP A 103 19.64 8.68 9.09
N ILE A 104 18.67 9.50 9.50
CA ILE A 104 18.55 10.89 9.00
C ILE A 104 19.75 11.72 9.44
N GLN A 105 20.17 11.59 10.71
CA GLN A 105 21.30 12.32 11.26
C GLN A 105 22.63 11.92 10.62
N ALA A 106 22.82 10.62 10.32
CA ALA A 106 23.98 10.12 9.60
C ALA A 106 23.97 10.47 8.09
N GLY A 107 22.82 10.90 7.56
CA GLY A 107 22.53 10.98 6.13
C GLY A 107 23.16 12.13 5.36
N TYR A 108 24.04 12.93 5.98
CA TYR A 108 24.72 14.06 5.34
C TYR A 108 26.13 13.65 4.92
N ILE A 109 26.22 12.98 3.76
CA ILE A 109 27.50 12.75 3.08
C ILE A 109 27.59 13.73 1.92
N ASP A 110 28.54 14.66 1.99
CA ASP A 110 28.83 15.56 0.89
C ASP A 110 29.79 14.88 -0.08
N SER A 111 29.30 14.55 -1.28
CA SER A 111 30.13 14.11 -2.41
C SER A 111 29.50 14.59 -3.71
N PRO A 112 29.69 15.87 -4.06
CA PRO A 112 29.09 16.48 -5.24
C PRO A 112 29.50 15.81 -6.55
N GLU A 113 30.67 15.17 -6.58
CA GLU A 113 31.21 14.48 -7.76
C GLU A 113 30.32 13.31 -8.21
N GLU A 114 29.72 12.60 -7.25
CA GLU A 114 28.82 11.47 -7.52
C GLU A 114 27.49 11.91 -8.17
N LEU A 115 27.16 13.20 -8.13
CA LEU A 115 25.92 13.75 -8.68
C LEU A 115 26.10 14.42 -10.06
N ILE A 116 27.33 14.48 -10.58
CA ILE A 116 27.60 15.14 -11.86
C ILE A 116 26.86 14.41 -12.99
N GLY A 117 26.11 15.16 -13.80
CA GLY A 117 25.33 14.63 -14.93
C GLY A 117 24.00 14.00 -14.54
N LEU A 118 23.67 13.93 -13.25
CA LEU A 118 22.39 13.40 -12.76
C LEU A 118 21.36 14.52 -12.57
N ASN A 119 20.09 14.21 -12.80
CA ASN A 119 18.99 15.12 -12.47
C ASN A 119 18.62 15.01 -10.99
N LYS A 120 19.13 15.93 -10.17
CA LYS A 120 18.94 15.94 -8.71
C LYS A 120 17.47 16.06 -8.30
N GLU A 121 16.66 16.82 -9.04
CA GLU A 121 15.24 17.02 -8.73
C GLU A 121 14.46 15.71 -8.89
N VAL A 122 14.72 14.99 -9.99
CA VAL A 122 14.12 13.67 -10.25
C VAL A 122 14.51 12.67 -9.17
N LEU A 123 15.81 12.61 -8.84
CA LEU A 123 16.32 11.73 -7.79
C LEU A 123 15.77 12.07 -6.39
N ALA A 124 15.62 13.35 -6.08
CA ALA A 124 15.03 13.80 -4.82
C ALA A 124 13.55 13.44 -4.73
N LYS A 125 12.83 13.50 -5.85
CA LYS A 125 11.43 13.06 -5.95
C LYS A 125 11.31 11.55 -5.77
N GLU A 126 12.17 10.75 -6.41
CA GLU A 126 12.24 9.29 -6.22
C GLU A 126 12.51 8.95 -4.75
N LEU A 127 13.53 9.58 -4.15
CA LEU A 127 13.89 9.38 -2.76
C LEU A 127 12.75 9.76 -1.81
N LYS A 128 12.00 10.85 -2.09
CA LYS A 128 10.80 11.22 -1.33
C LYS A 128 9.76 10.11 -1.35
N LEU A 129 9.48 9.53 -2.51
CA LEU A 129 8.48 8.46 -2.66
C LEU A 129 8.94 7.18 -1.93
N SER A 130 10.21 6.81 -2.06
CA SER A 130 10.79 5.68 -1.32
C SER A 130 10.75 5.90 0.19
N CYS A 131 11.29 7.01 0.68
CA CYS A 131 11.45 7.24 2.12
C CYS A 131 10.10 7.38 2.84
N THR A 132 9.07 7.92 2.19
CA THR A 132 7.73 8.01 2.78
C THR A 132 7.08 6.63 2.93
N ASN A 133 7.22 5.74 1.96
CA ASN A 133 6.75 4.34 2.10
C ASN A 133 7.53 3.57 3.17
N VAL A 134 8.85 3.74 3.24
CA VAL A 134 9.68 3.08 4.26
C VAL A 134 9.42 3.64 5.66
N MET A 135 9.13 4.93 5.82
CA MET A 135 8.85 5.53 7.13
C MET A 135 7.62 4.91 7.82
N LEU A 136 6.62 4.47 7.06
CA LEU A 136 5.47 3.73 7.59
C LEU A 136 5.89 2.45 8.34
N GLN A 137 7.07 1.90 7.99
CA GLN A 137 7.60 0.69 8.60
C GLN A 137 8.01 0.88 10.07
N CYS A 138 8.17 2.12 10.53
CA CYS A 138 8.43 2.46 11.93
C CYS A 138 7.23 2.22 12.86
N LEU A 139 6.02 2.10 12.31
CA LEU A 139 4.83 1.68 13.04
C LEU A 139 4.74 0.16 13.08
N ASP A 140 4.25 -0.40 14.18
CA ASP A 140 3.88 -1.82 14.24
C ASP A 140 2.79 -2.13 13.21
N PRO A 141 2.65 -3.39 12.73
CA PRO A 141 1.77 -3.72 11.61
C PRO A 141 0.32 -3.27 11.79
N MET A 142 -0.22 -3.38 13.01
CA MET A 142 -1.61 -2.99 13.29
C MET A 142 -1.76 -1.46 13.27
N SER A 143 -0.89 -0.73 13.98
CA SER A 143 -0.87 0.74 13.96
C SER A 143 -0.64 1.30 12.56
N ARG A 144 0.21 0.64 11.76
CA ARG A 144 0.48 0.99 10.36
C ARG A 144 -0.77 0.82 9.50
N CYS A 145 -1.44 -0.32 9.60
CA CYS A 145 -2.68 -0.57 8.87
C CYS A 145 -3.74 0.47 9.21
N VAL A 146 -3.98 0.73 10.51
CA VAL A 146 -4.90 1.76 10.96
C VAL A 146 -4.52 3.15 10.43
N PHE A 147 -3.22 3.51 10.47
CA PHE A 147 -2.74 4.79 9.95
C PHE A 147 -3.01 4.95 8.45
N ILE A 148 -2.70 3.92 7.66
CA ILE A 148 -2.89 3.91 6.20
C ILE A 148 -4.38 4.02 5.88
N LEU A 149 -5.21 3.16 6.46
CA LEU A 149 -6.65 3.15 6.20
C LEU A 149 -7.28 4.51 6.56
N GLY A 150 -6.95 5.08 7.72
CA GLY A 150 -7.56 6.33 8.18
C GLY A 150 -6.98 7.61 7.56
N THR A 151 -5.69 7.64 7.24
CA THR A 151 -5.01 8.87 6.78
C THR A 151 -4.91 8.92 5.26
N MET A 152 -4.59 7.80 4.62
CA MET A 152 -4.31 7.76 3.18
C MET A 152 -5.54 7.30 2.39
N PHE A 153 -6.25 6.30 2.89
CA PHE A 153 -7.47 5.77 2.27
C PHE A 153 -8.75 6.36 2.86
N LYS A 154 -8.65 7.25 3.86
CA LYS A 154 -9.77 8.02 4.45
C LYS A 154 -10.92 7.18 5.03
N ILE A 155 -10.66 5.93 5.40
CA ILE A 155 -11.64 5.00 5.97
C ILE A 155 -12.07 5.46 7.36
N ASN A 156 -13.39 5.63 7.53
CA ASN A 156 -13.99 6.04 8.79
C ASN A 156 -14.01 4.91 9.83
N SER A 157 -14.26 5.25 11.10
CA SER A 157 -14.18 4.30 12.21
C SER A 157 -15.24 3.19 12.19
N GLN A 158 -16.39 3.41 11.54
CA GLN A 158 -17.43 2.38 11.38
C GLN A 158 -16.95 1.31 10.40
N LEU A 159 -16.53 1.72 9.21
CA LEU A 159 -16.05 0.80 8.18
C LEU A 159 -14.75 0.10 8.62
N ALA A 160 -13.84 0.83 9.28
CA ALA A 160 -12.63 0.24 9.82
C ALA A 160 -12.90 -0.83 10.88
N SER A 161 -13.96 -0.67 11.69
CA SER A 161 -14.35 -1.70 12.67
C SER A 161 -14.72 -3.02 11.99
N GLU A 162 -15.40 -2.94 10.85
CA GLU A 162 -15.75 -4.11 10.05
C GLU A 162 -14.54 -4.71 9.32
N ILE A 163 -13.59 -3.88 8.89
CA ILE A 163 -12.38 -4.32 8.17
C ILE A 163 -11.40 -5.03 9.10
N LEU A 164 -11.16 -4.48 10.29
CA LEU A 164 -10.09 -4.88 11.19
C LEU A 164 -10.54 -5.72 12.39
N ASP A 165 -11.85 -5.96 12.53
CA ASP A 165 -12.46 -6.69 13.65
C ASP A 165 -12.07 -6.11 15.04
N ILE A 166 -12.11 -4.78 15.13
CA ILE A 166 -11.89 -4.03 16.39
C ILE A 166 -13.02 -3.02 16.59
N SER A 167 -13.24 -2.57 17.83
CA SER A 167 -14.24 -1.53 18.07
C SER A 167 -13.87 -0.20 17.40
N ALA A 168 -14.87 0.54 16.91
CA ALA A 168 -14.67 1.88 16.34
C ALA A 168 -13.93 2.83 17.30
N GLN A 169 -14.14 2.67 18.60
CA GLN A 169 -13.40 3.41 19.62
C GLN A 169 -11.91 3.02 19.67
N ASN A 170 -11.59 1.72 19.62
CA ASN A 170 -10.21 1.25 19.58
C ASN A 170 -9.50 1.75 18.32
N TYR A 171 -10.16 1.68 17.15
CA TYR A 171 -9.63 2.22 15.90
C TYR A 171 -9.26 3.70 16.03
N ARG A 172 -10.18 4.55 16.52
CA ARG A 172 -9.91 5.99 16.72
C ARG A 172 -8.73 6.24 17.65
N GLN A 173 -8.59 5.44 18.72
CA GLN A 173 -7.47 5.55 19.64
C GLN A 173 -6.13 5.18 18.99
N ILE A 174 -6.08 4.08 18.24
CA ILE A 174 -4.87 3.65 17.51
C ILE A 174 -4.50 4.70 16.44
N LEU A 175 -5.48 5.19 15.68
CA LEU A 175 -5.27 6.20 14.64
C LEU A 175 -4.70 7.49 15.23
N SER A 176 -5.31 8.00 16.30
CA SER A 176 -4.86 9.20 17.00
C SER A 176 -3.41 9.05 17.49
N ARG A 177 -3.08 7.91 18.14
CA ARG A 177 -1.72 7.64 18.63
C ARG A 177 -0.71 7.52 17.49
N SER A 178 -1.08 6.86 16.40
CA SER A 178 -0.20 6.66 15.23
C SER A 178 0.08 7.97 14.50
N ARG A 179 -0.95 8.80 14.27
CA ARG A 179 -0.79 10.16 13.73
C ARG A 179 0.09 11.03 14.61
N LYS A 180 -0.10 10.98 15.94
CA LYS A 180 0.74 11.73 16.88
C LYS A 180 2.23 11.34 16.77
N LYS A 181 2.54 10.04 16.76
CA LYS A 181 3.92 9.54 16.60
C LYS A 181 4.54 10.00 15.28
N MET A 182 3.80 9.83 14.18
CA MET A 182 4.26 10.19 12.85
C MET A 182 4.48 11.71 12.71
N ARG A 183 3.54 12.51 13.23
CA ARG A 183 3.65 13.98 13.26
C ARG A 183 4.89 14.44 13.98
N GLN A 184 5.11 13.95 15.21
CA GLN A 184 6.27 14.32 16.00
C GLN A 184 7.57 14.03 15.23
N PHE A 185 7.65 12.84 14.64
CA PHE A 185 8.80 12.46 13.82
C PHE A 185 8.98 13.37 12.60
N LEU A 186 7.92 13.63 11.84
CA LEU A 186 7.98 14.50 10.67
C LEU A 186 8.39 15.92 11.03
N SER A 187 7.83 16.50 12.11
CA SER A 187 8.13 17.87 12.54
C SER A 187 9.58 18.05 12.95
N GLU A 188 10.18 17.03 13.53
CA GLU A 188 11.56 17.07 14.02
C GLU A 188 12.55 16.78 12.88
N TYR A 189 12.24 15.81 12.02
CA TYR A 189 13.23 15.27 11.09
C TYR A 189 12.94 15.54 9.62
N CYS A 190 11.70 15.60 9.15
CA CYS A 190 11.40 15.68 7.71
C CYS A 190 11.18 17.12 7.23
N GLY A 191 12.00 17.64 6.31
CA GLY A 191 11.83 19.00 5.80
C GLY A 191 10.53 19.24 5.03
N LEU A 192 9.83 18.18 4.59
CA LEU A 192 8.50 18.29 3.97
C LEU A 192 7.41 18.74 4.96
N SER A 193 7.66 18.64 6.27
CA SER A 193 6.77 19.18 7.30
C SER A 193 6.93 20.70 7.50
N GLY A 194 7.92 21.31 6.85
CA GLY A 194 8.26 22.72 7.00
C GLY A 194 9.25 23.03 8.13
N SER A 195 9.45 22.13 9.09
CA SER A 195 10.34 22.35 10.25
C SER A 195 11.47 21.34 10.41
N GLY A 196 11.41 20.19 9.73
CA GLY A 196 12.40 19.12 9.90
C GLY A 196 13.73 19.38 9.20
N CYS A 197 14.79 18.72 9.69
CA CYS A 197 16.16 18.94 9.19
C CYS A 197 16.45 18.27 7.83
N CYS A 198 15.85 17.12 7.54
CA CYS A 198 16.08 16.31 6.33
C CYS A 198 15.63 17.05 5.06
N GLN A 199 16.53 17.12 4.07
CA GLN A 199 16.22 17.59 2.72
C GLN A 199 16.59 16.50 1.72
N CYS A 200 15.63 16.06 0.90
CA CYS A 200 15.82 14.91 -0.01
C CYS A 200 17.05 15.10 -0.92
N GLU A 201 17.21 16.30 -1.50
CA GLU A 201 18.37 16.63 -2.35
C GLU A 201 19.72 16.51 -1.63
N ARG A 202 19.76 16.78 -0.33
CA ARG A 202 21.00 16.68 0.48
C ARG A 202 21.32 15.25 0.90
N ARG A 203 20.38 14.31 0.69
CA ARG A 203 20.53 12.91 1.08
C ARG A 203 20.80 11.99 -0.11
N LEU A 204 20.90 12.51 -1.33
CA LEU A 204 21.06 11.71 -2.55
C LEU A 204 22.30 10.81 -2.49
N CYS A 205 23.49 11.37 -2.22
CA CYS A 205 24.73 10.59 -2.17
C CYS A 205 24.67 9.51 -1.09
N TYR A 206 24.14 9.84 0.10
CA TYR A 206 23.97 8.86 1.17
C TYR A 206 22.99 7.74 0.77
N ALA A 207 21.84 8.08 0.19
CA ALA A 207 20.85 7.11 -0.26
C ALA A 207 21.41 6.18 -1.34
N MET A 208 22.21 6.70 -2.27
CA MET A 208 22.91 5.91 -3.29
C MET A 208 23.92 4.95 -2.68
N LYS A 209 24.75 5.41 -1.73
CA LYS A 209 25.73 4.56 -1.02
C LYS A 209 25.08 3.45 -0.19
N GLN A 210 23.88 3.71 0.33
CA GLN A 210 23.10 2.72 1.07
C GLN A 210 22.20 1.86 0.16
N HIS A 211 22.34 1.97 -1.16
CA HIS A 211 21.54 1.25 -2.16
C HIS A 211 20.02 1.44 -2.02
N ARG A 212 19.60 2.62 -1.54
CA ARG A 212 18.18 3.00 -1.44
C ARG A 212 17.69 3.83 -2.60
N LEU A 213 18.61 4.26 -3.46
CA LEU A 213 18.36 5.05 -4.64
C LEU A 213 19.36 4.63 -5.72
N ASP A 214 18.85 4.15 -6.85
CA ASP A 214 19.65 3.85 -8.03
C ASP A 214 19.30 4.85 -9.15
N PRO A 215 20.22 5.75 -9.53
CA PRO A 215 19.97 6.70 -10.61
C PRO A 215 19.70 6.06 -11.98
N SER A 216 20.10 4.80 -12.18
CA SER A 216 19.85 4.05 -13.41
C SER A 216 18.53 3.27 -13.38
N HIS A 217 17.91 3.13 -12.20
CA HIS A 217 16.69 2.38 -11.99
C HIS A 217 15.78 3.05 -10.95
N LEU A 218 14.94 3.97 -11.41
CA LEU A 218 13.94 4.63 -10.57
C LEU A 218 12.71 3.72 -10.45
N GLU A 219 12.40 3.26 -9.25
CA GLU A 219 11.33 2.28 -9.04
C GLU A 219 9.95 2.95 -9.00
N TYR A 220 9.80 4.05 -8.27
CA TYR A 220 8.50 4.70 -8.06
C TYR A 220 8.09 5.59 -9.23
N LEU A 221 9.02 6.38 -9.76
CA LEU A 221 8.73 7.29 -10.87
C LEU A 221 8.45 6.58 -12.20
N THR A 222 8.79 5.29 -12.32
CA THR A 222 8.47 4.48 -13.51
C THR A 222 7.11 3.79 -13.40
N LEU A 223 6.47 3.78 -12.21
CA LEU A 223 5.12 3.25 -12.05
C LEU A 223 4.10 4.18 -12.71
N GLN A 224 3.15 3.59 -13.43
CA GLN A 224 2.02 4.32 -13.97
C GLN A 224 1.09 4.76 -12.82
N GLN A 225 0.77 6.05 -12.77
CA GLN A 225 -0.14 6.59 -11.75
C GLN A 225 -1.60 6.40 -12.18
N LEU A 226 -2.48 6.23 -11.19
CA LEU A 226 -3.92 6.28 -11.40
C LEU A 226 -4.35 7.73 -11.64
N ASP A 227 -5.36 7.91 -12.49
CA ASP A 227 -5.97 9.22 -12.73
C ASP A 227 -6.75 9.67 -11.48
N GLU A 228 -6.61 10.93 -11.07
CA GLU A 228 -7.16 11.46 -9.81
C GLU A 228 -8.69 11.33 -9.75
N SER A 229 -9.38 11.30 -10.90
CA SER A 229 -10.84 11.19 -10.98
C SER A 229 -11.40 9.80 -10.61
N LEU A 230 -10.57 8.77 -10.48
CA LEU A 230 -10.99 7.42 -10.08
C LEU A 230 -11.01 7.21 -8.56
N LEU A 231 -10.50 8.17 -7.79
CA LEU A 231 -10.31 8.06 -6.34
C LEU A 231 -11.52 8.51 -5.50
N GLU A 232 -12.51 9.17 -6.11
CA GLU A 232 -13.56 9.89 -5.36
C GLU A 232 -14.82 9.07 -5.01
N GLU A 233 -14.98 7.82 -5.44
CA GLU A 233 -16.30 7.16 -5.33
C GLU A 233 -16.60 6.43 -4.00
N TYR A 234 -15.67 6.42 -3.05
CA TYR A 234 -15.94 5.79 -1.74
C TYR A 234 -15.29 6.60 -0.63
N LEU A 235 -16.11 7.34 0.14
CA LEU A 235 -16.02 7.63 1.59
C LEU A 235 -16.68 8.97 1.97
N GLU A 236 -18.00 9.07 1.85
CA GLU A 236 -18.77 10.16 2.47
C GLU A 236 -18.94 9.92 3.98
N THR A 237 -17.90 10.22 4.75
CA THR A 237 -17.90 10.73 6.15
C THR A 237 -16.47 10.73 6.65
N MET A 238 -15.69 11.75 6.27
CA MET A 238 -14.31 11.87 6.72
C MET A 238 -14.24 12.39 8.16
N GLU A 239 -13.49 11.70 9.03
CA GLU A 239 -13.06 12.26 10.32
C GLU A 239 -12.04 13.40 10.06
N ARG A 240 -12.05 14.45 10.90
CA ARG A 240 -11.31 15.74 10.71
C ARG A 240 -9.93 15.58 10.06
N PHE A 241 -9.67 16.43 9.07
CA PHE A 241 -8.39 16.61 8.40
C PHE A 241 -7.28 17.01 9.39
N ASP A 242 -6.08 16.52 9.11
CA ASP A 242 -4.86 16.77 9.88
C ASP A 242 -3.81 17.31 8.91
N ASP A 243 -3.75 18.64 8.75
CA ASP A 243 -2.94 19.32 7.73
C ASP A 243 -1.44 18.94 7.80
N GLU A 244 -0.97 18.48 8.95
CA GLU A 244 0.42 18.06 9.16
C GLU A 244 0.73 16.68 8.53
N MET A 245 -0.29 15.93 8.09
CA MET A 245 -0.14 14.63 7.42
C MET A 245 -0.14 14.72 5.89
N ASN A 246 -0.19 15.92 5.30
CA ASN A 246 -0.22 16.17 3.85
C ASN A 246 0.83 15.38 3.05
N VAL A 247 2.01 15.13 3.64
CA VAL A 247 3.09 14.33 3.03
C VAL A 247 2.62 12.94 2.59
N PHE A 248 1.72 12.30 3.35
CA PHE A 248 1.20 10.97 3.05
C PHE A 248 -0.09 11.01 2.22
N GLU A 249 -0.92 12.03 2.44
CA GLU A 249 -2.20 12.17 1.73
C GLU A 249 -2.01 12.47 0.24
N GLN A 250 -0.93 13.17 -0.10
CA GLN A 250 -0.58 13.53 -1.49
C GLN A 250 0.28 12.47 -2.20
N LEU A 251 0.46 11.28 -1.61
CA LEU A 251 1.25 10.24 -2.28
C LEU A 251 0.44 9.65 -3.44
N PRO A 252 1.06 9.50 -4.62
CA PRO A 252 0.38 8.98 -5.80
C PRO A 252 -0.09 7.55 -5.57
N GLN A 253 -1.20 7.22 -6.21
CA GLN A 253 -1.69 5.86 -6.33
C GLN A 253 -1.25 5.30 -7.68
N TYR A 254 -0.91 4.03 -7.71
CA TYR A 254 -0.29 3.40 -8.88
C TYR A 254 -1.17 2.31 -9.48
N GLN A 255 -1.08 2.13 -10.78
CA GLN A 255 -1.59 0.94 -11.44
C GLN A 255 -0.74 -0.26 -11.02
N SER A 256 -1.40 -1.36 -10.70
CA SER A 256 -0.74 -2.62 -10.43
C SER A 256 -0.11 -3.15 -11.71
N GLN A 257 1.13 -3.61 -11.62
CA GLN A 257 1.82 -4.26 -12.74
C GLN A 257 1.36 -5.71 -12.96
N THR A 258 0.42 -6.21 -12.13
CA THR A 258 -0.12 -7.57 -12.28
C THR A 258 -1.04 -7.63 -13.49
N ASP A 259 -0.65 -8.36 -14.53
CA ASP A 259 -1.55 -8.72 -15.63
C ASP A 259 -2.55 -9.78 -15.14
N ILE A 260 -3.79 -9.34 -14.89
CA ILE A 260 -4.86 -10.19 -14.36
C ILE A 260 -5.22 -11.34 -15.30
N LYS A 261 -5.13 -11.14 -16.63
CA LYS A 261 -5.41 -12.19 -17.61
C LYS A 261 -4.37 -13.29 -17.52
N GLU A 262 -3.10 -12.90 -17.54
CA GLU A 262 -1.99 -13.83 -17.44
C GLU A 262 -1.97 -14.53 -16.07
N PHE A 263 -2.23 -13.77 -14.99
CA PHE A 263 -2.37 -14.30 -13.64
C PHE A 263 -3.44 -15.40 -13.53
N ILE A 264 -4.66 -15.13 -14.02
CA ILE A 264 -5.74 -16.13 -14.04
C ILE A 264 -5.33 -17.33 -14.90
N PHE A 265 -4.74 -17.08 -16.07
CA PHE A 265 -4.28 -18.15 -16.96
C PHE A 265 -3.31 -19.09 -16.25
N HIS A 266 -2.26 -18.56 -15.60
CA HIS A 266 -1.28 -19.39 -14.88
C HIS A 266 -1.91 -20.17 -13.73
N ILE A 267 -2.83 -19.57 -12.98
CA ILE A 267 -3.48 -20.26 -11.86
C ILE A 267 -4.38 -21.40 -12.35
N VAL A 268 -5.28 -21.14 -13.31
CA VAL A 268 -6.19 -22.14 -13.85
C VAL A 268 -5.43 -23.32 -14.46
N HIS A 269 -4.27 -23.05 -15.08
CA HIS A 269 -3.44 -24.09 -15.69
C HIS A 269 -2.41 -24.71 -14.73
N SER A 270 -2.31 -24.20 -13.50
CA SER A 270 -1.40 -24.73 -12.49
C SER A 270 -1.75 -26.16 -12.09
N ALA A 271 -0.72 -26.95 -11.76
CA ALA A 271 -0.91 -28.33 -11.30
C ALA A 271 -1.73 -28.42 -9.99
N HIS A 272 -1.72 -27.36 -9.19
CA HIS A 272 -2.50 -27.30 -7.96
C HIS A 272 -4.00 -27.10 -8.23
N MET A 273 -4.34 -26.17 -9.13
CA MET A 273 -5.74 -25.89 -9.47
C MET A 273 -6.38 -27.07 -10.22
N LYS A 274 -5.64 -27.73 -11.12
CA LYS A 274 -6.10 -28.96 -11.79
C LYS A 274 -6.48 -30.05 -10.78
N LYS A 275 -5.66 -30.26 -9.75
CA LYS A 275 -5.95 -31.23 -8.67
C LYS A 275 -7.13 -30.84 -7.78
N MET A 276 -7.45 -29.55 -7.64
CA MET A 276 -8.65 -29.11 -6.92
C MET A 276 -9.91 -29.31 -7.76
N MET A 277 -9.85 -28.98 -9.06
CA MET A 277 -10.97 -29.19 -10.00
C MET A 277 -11.27 -30.68 -10.25
N GLU A 278 -10.26 -31.55 -10.23
CA GLU A 278 -10.41 -33.01 -10.38
C GLU A 278 -11.01 -33.71 -9.14
N LYS A 279 -11.09 -33.03 -7.99
CA LYS A 279 -11.62 -33.60 -6.74
C LYS A 279 -13.10 -33.28 -6.48
N GLU A 280 -13.75 -32.52 -7.36
CA GLU A 280 -15.17 -32.17 -7.28
C GLU A 280 -16.06 -32.90 -8.32
N PHE A 281 -15.54 -33.94 -8.97
CA PHE A 281 -16.30 -34.85 -9.84
C PHE A 281 -16.20 -36.30 -9.37
#